data_AF-A0A4R4PY80-F1
#
_entry.id   AF-A0A4R4PY80-F1
#
_cell.length_a   1.000
_cell.length_b   1.000
_cell.length_c   1.000
_cell.angle_alpha   90.00
_cell.angle_beta   90.00
_cell.angle_gamma   90.00
#
_symmetry.space_group_name_H-M   'P 1'
#
loop_
_entity.id
_entity.type
_entity.pdbx_description
1 polymer ?
#
loop_
_entity_poly.entity_id
_entity_poly.type
_entity_poly.pdbx_seq_one_letter_code
_entity_poly.pdbx_strand_id
1 'polypeptide(L)' 'MTADFLDRLARSEPLASWRPDELVAALAMVEGLDATRKRWEHGTVVVDIRYAMYRRRLRQELDHRLAEDNLL' A
#
# COMPACT_ATOMS: atom_id res chain seq x y z
N MET A 1 -6.12 10.45 -8.50
CA MET A 1 -6.06 9.83 -7.15
C MET A 1 -5.22 8.55 -7.17
N THR A 2 -5.53 7.54 -7.98
CA THR A 2 -4.80 6.25 -8.06
C THR A 2 -3.32 6.39 -8.43
N ALA A 3 -3.03 7.20 -9.45
CA ALA A 3 -1.65 7.42 -9.91
C ALA A 3 -0.80 8.18 -8.88
N ASP A 4 -1.43 8.99 -8.03
CA ASP A 4 -0.74 9.83 -7.05
C ASP A 4 -0.19 8.99 -5.89
N PHE A 5 -1.00 8.08 -5.34
CA PHE A 5 -0.52 7.16 -4.30
C PHE A 5 0.58 6.23 -4.81
N LEU A 6 0.45 5.69 -6.03
CA LEU A 6 1.48 4.82 -6.60
C LEU A 6 2.78 5.57 -6.90
N ASP A 7 2.71 6.82 -7.36
CA ASP A 7 3.89 7.66 -7.59
C ASP A 7 4.61 7.97 -6.27
N ARG A 8 3.86 8.39 -5.24
CA ARG A 8 4.42 8.64 -3.91
C ARG A 8 5.05 7.38 -3.28
N LEU A 9 4.39 6.22 -3.43
CA LEU A 9 4.95 4.91 -3.03
C LEU A 9 6.20 4.53 -3.83
N ALA A 10 6.22 4.79 -5.14
CA ALA A 10 7.38 4.54 -6.00
C ALA A 10 8.57 5.44 -5.65
N ARG A 11 8.30 6.69 -5.25
CA ARG A 11 9.29 7.63 -4.70
C ARG A 11 9.71 7.30 -3.27
N SER A 12 9.14 6.25 -2.68
CA SER A 12 9.42 5.81 -1.32
C SER A 12 9.15 6.89 -0.26
N GLU A 13 8.17 7.76 -0.49
CA GLU A 13 7.80 8.83 0.44
C GLU A 13 7.56 8.30 1.87
N PRO A 14 7.99 9.03 2.93
CA PRO A 14 7.78 8.59 4.30
C PRO A 14 6.29 8.46 4.64
N LEU A 15 5.85 7.24 5.00
CA LEU A 15 4.43 6.98 5.29
C LEU A 15 3.95 7.70 6.56
N ALA A 16 4.86 8.00 7.49
CA ALA A 16 4.60 8.83 8.67
C ALA A 16 4.00 10.21 8.33
N SER A 17 4.28 10.74 7.13
CA SER A 17 3.75 12.03 6.67
C SER A 17 2.31 11.94 6.12
N TRP A 18 1.79 10.72 5.92
CA TRP A 18 0.47 10.48 5.35
C TRP A 18 -0.56 10.41 6.47
N ARG A 19 -1.77 10.86 6.16
CA ARG A 19 -2.90 10.73 7.08
C ARG A 19 -3.40 9.28 7.13
N PRO A 20 -4.02 8.83 8.23
CA PRO A 20 -4.53 7.46 8.35
C PRO A 20 -5.53 7.07 7.24
N ASP A 21 -6.40 7.99 6.85
CA ASP A 21 -7.36 7.81 5.74
C ASP A 21 -6.66 7.64 4.38
N GLU A 22 -5.58 8.38 4.13
CA GLU A 22 -4.75 8.21 2.93
C GLU A 22 -4.08 6.82 2.91
N LEU A 23 -3.59 6.34 4.05
CA LEU A 23 -2.96 5.02 4.16
C LEU A 23 -3.97 3.89 3.89
N VAL A 24 -5.18 3.98 4.46
CA VAL A 24 -6.26 3.02 4.21
C VAL A 24 -6.70 3.04 2.75
N ALA A 25 -6.87 4.23 2.16
CA ALA A 25 -7.24 4.38 0.75
C ALA A 25 -6.17 3.80 -0.19
N ALA A 26 -4.89 4.06 0.08
CA ALA A 26 -3.77 3.52 -0.68
C ALA A 26 -3.66 2.00 -0.54
N LEU A 27 -3.92 1.45 0.65
CA LEU A 27 -3.92 0.01 0.88
C LEU A 27 -5.02 -0.69 0.08
N ALA A 28 -6.27 -0.21 0.19
CA ALA A 28 -7.41 -0.76 -0.54
C ALA A 28 -7.19 -0.71 -2.06
N MET A 29 -6.55 0.35 -2.55
CA MET A 29 -6.18 0.49 -3.95
C MET A 29 -5.13 -0.56 -4.38
N VAL A 30 -4.04 -0.73 -3.63
CA VAL A 30 -2.99 -1.71 -3.94
C VAL A 30 -3.57 -3.13 -3.92
N GLU A 31 -4.46 -3.43 -2.98
CA GLU A 31 -5.15 -4.73 -2.92
C GLU A 31 -6.10 -4.94 -4.10
N GLY A 32 -6.83 -3.92 -4.51
CA GLY A 32 -7.67 -3.95 -5.72
C GLY A 32 -6.86 -4.24 -6.98
N LEU A 33 -5.69 -3.59 -7.14
CA LEU A 33 -4.79 -3.81 -8.27
C LEU A 33 -4.20 -5.22 -8.29
N ASP A 34 -3.79 -5.75 -7.12
CA ASP A 34 -3.29 -7.14 -6.99
C ASP A 34 -4.41 -8.15 -7.33
N ALA A 35 -5.64 -7.93 -6.86
CA ALA A 35 -6.79 -8.79 -7.10
C ALA A 35 -7.22 -8.78 -8.57
N THR A 36 -7.26 -7.62 -9.22
CA THR A 36 -7.54 -7.51 -10.65
C THR A 36 -6.45 -8.21 -11.46
N ARG A 37 -5.17 -8.09 -11.10
CA ARG A 37 -4.07 -8.69 -11.87
C ARG A 37 -4.01 -10.22 -11.76
N LYS A 38 -4.27 -10.79 -10.58
CA LYS A 38 -4.35 -12.26 -10.40
C LYS A 38 -5.40 -12.93 -11.29
N ARG A 39 -6.44 -12.21 -11.71
CA ARG A 39 -7.44 -12.71 -12.68
C ARG A 39 -6.92 -12.76 -14.12
N TRP A 40 -5.84 -12.06 -14.46
CA TRP A 40 -5.50 -11.69 -15.85
C TRP A 40 -4.20 -12.28 -16.43
N GLU A 41 -3.41 -13.13 -15.73
CA GLU A 41 -2.43 -14.11 -16.29
C GLU A 41 -1.05 -14.23 -15.59
N HIS A 42 -0.42 -15.39 -15.84
CA HIS A 42 0.91 -15.93 -15.51
C HIS A 42 2.14 -15.09 -15.96
N GLY A 43 2.01 -13.79 -16.21
CA GLY A 43 2.97 -13.06 -17.05
C GLY A 43 3.91 -12.04 -16.39
N THR A 44 3.77 -11.65 -15.11
CA THR A 44 4.55 -10.48 -14.63
C THR A 44 4.90 -10.46 -13.13
N VAL A 45 5.82 -11.33 -12.75
CA VAL A 45 6.35 -11.46 -11.38
C VAL A 45 6.88 -10.15 -10.78
N VAL A 46 7.55 -9.28 -11.57
CA VAL A 46 8.19 -8.06 -11.04
C VAL A 46 7.19 -7.01 -10.55
N VAL A 47 6.03 -6.91 -11.19
CA VAL A 47 4.98 -5.97 -10.76
C VAL A 47 4.27 -6.52 -9.51
N ASP A 48 4.11 -7.84 -9.43
CA ASP A 48 3.55 -8.51 -8.25
C ASP A 48 4.41 -8.28 -7.00
N ILE A 49 5.73 -8.33 -7.14
CA ILE A 49 6.66 -8.04 -6.03
C ILE A 49 6.52 -6.57 -5.57
N ARG A 50 6.39 -5.60 -6.50
CA ARG A 50 6.21 -4.19 -6.12
C ARG A 50 4.92 -3.95 -5.34
N TYR A 51 3.80 -4.52 -5.79
CA TYR A 51 2.55 -4.40 -5.06
C TYR A 51 2.58 -5.14 -3.72
N ALA A 52 3.25 -6.30 -3.64
CA ALA A 52 3.46 -6.99 -2.37
C ALA A 52 4.29 -6.14 -1.39
N MET A 53 5.34 -5.47 -1.87
CA MET A 53 6.15 -4.55 -1.06
C MET A 53 5.32 -3.35 -0.57
N TYR A 54 4.56 -2.69 -1.45
CA TYR A 54 3.71 -1.56 -1.07
C TYR A 54 2.65 -1.98 -0.04
N ARG A 55 1.97 -3.10 -0.25
CA ARG A 55 0.98 -3.64 0.70
C ARG A 55 1.60 -3.89 2.07
N ARG A 56 2.77 -4.54 2.11
CA ARG A 56 3.48 -4.81 3.37
C ARG A 56 3.79 -3.52 4.11
N ARG A 57 4.34 -2.53 3.41
CA ARG A 57 4.78 -1.26 4.01
C ARG A 57 3.60 -0.46 4.55
N LEU A 58 2.48 -0.40 3.81
CA LEU A 58 1.26 0.27 4.25
C LEU A 58 0.62 -0.41 5.47
N ARG A 59 0.55 -1.74 5.49
CA ARG A 59 0.04 -2.49 6.65
C ARG A 59 0.90 -2.30 7.89
N GLN A 60 2.22 -2.35 7.74
CA GLN A 60 3.14 -2.12 8.86
C GLN A 60 2.96 -0.74 9.49
N GLU A 61 2.79 0.30 8.67
CA GLU A 61 2.53 1.65 9.18
C GLU A 61 1.18 1.73 9.91
N LEU A 62 0.12 1.14 9.34
CA LEU A 62 -1.20 1.13 9.97
C LEU A 62 -1.18 0.35 11.31
N ASP A 63 -0.56 -0.83 11.33
CA ASP A 63 -0.42 -1.65 12.53
C ASP A 63 0.39 -0.92 13.61
N HIS A 64 1.45 -0.22 13.21
CA HIS A 64 2.26 0.59 14.12
C HIS A 64 1.43 1.71 14.77
N ARG A 65 0.66 2.45 13.99
CA ARG A 65 -0.22 3.51 14.52
C ARG A 65 -1.33 2.98 15.41
N LEU A 66 -1.94 1.85 15.03
CA LEU A 66 -2.93 1.19 15.88
C LEU A 66 -2.31 0.73 17.20
N ALA A 67 -1.07 0.26 17.20
CA ALA A 67 -0.36 -0.09 18.43
C ALA A 67 -0.06 1.15 19.29
N GLU A 68 0.32 2.27 18.68
CA GLU A 68 0.53 3.55 19.39
C GLU A 68 -0.76 4.12 19.98
N ASP A 69 -1.86 4.11 19.22
CA ASP A 69 -3.18 4.56 19.69
C ASP A 69 -3.73 3.68 20.82
N ASN A 70 -3.42 2.38 20.85
CA ASN A 70 -3.84 1.46 21.92
C ASN A 70 -2.96 1.55 23.18
N LEU A 71 -1.85 2.29 23.15
CA LEU A 71 -0.97 2.51 24.29
C LEU A 71 -1.26 3.81 25.05
N LEU A 72 -2.22 4.61 24.58
CA LEU A 72 -2.73 5.85 25.20
C LEU A 72 -4.06 5.61 25.93
#